data_AF-A0A7S0EEU2-F1
#
_entry.id   AF-A0A7S0EEU2-F1
#
_cell.length_a   1.000
_cell.length_b   1.000
_cell.length_c   1.000
_cell.angle_alpha   90.00
_cell.angle_beta   90.00
_cell.angle_gamma   90.00
#
_symmetry.space_group_name_H-M   'P 1'
#
loop_
_entity.id
_entity.type
_entity.pdbx_description
1 polymer ?
#
loop_
_entity_poly.entity_id
_entity_poly.type
_entity_poly.pdbx_seq_one_letter_code
_entity_poly.pdbx_strand_id
1 'polypeptide(L)'
;LDSLVEQDKASGSDRSLDMSWKGAEAYHFLLLAQRQLYDGYQQEAMRTALRLREYESIISIEEIYSLIALTAFYSRFYGQCSKAFIKLQNCTSLSEAKTKEINKLALAVFTRYTPADPGKSGLSSPCPSCGAGCKEWD
;
A
#
# COMPACT_ATOMS: atom_id res chain seq x y z
N LEU A 1 8.46 -6.68 43.09
CA LEU A 1 9.02 -6.02 41.89
C LEU A 1 8.39 -6.56 40.61
N ASP A 2 8.16 -7.88 40.48
CA ASP A 2 7.40 -8.44 39.34
C ASP A 2 6.00 -7.87 39.15
N SER A 3 5.25 -7.63 40.24
CA SER A 3 3.89 -7.07 40.17
C SER A 3 3.83 -5.63 39.64
N LEU A 4 4.90 -4.84 39.74
CA LEU A 4 4.96 -3.47 39.19
C LEU A 4 5.31 -3.48 37.69
N VAL A 5 6.13 -4.43 37.26
CA VAL A 5 6.47 -4.63 35.84
C VAL A 5 5.27 -5.15 35.05
N GLU A 6 4.43 -6.00 35.65
CA GLU A 6 3.17 -6.42 35.02
C GLU A 6 2.12 -5.29 34.92
N GLN A 7 2.12 -4.36 35.89
CA GLN A 7 1.23 -3.21 35.88
C GLN A 7 1.62 -2.17 34.81
N ASP A 8 2.91 -2.03 34.51
CA ASP A 8 3.40 -1.16 33.43
C ASP A 8 3.09 -1.74 32.05
N LYS A 9 3.19 -3.08 31.88
CA LYS A 9 2.66 -3.78 30.70
C LYS A 9 1.14 -3.65 30.52
N ALA A 10 0.41 -3.45 31.61
CA ALA A 10 -1.04 -3.25 31.60
C ALA A 10 -1.46 -1.77 31.48
N SER A 11 -0.50 -0.83 31.55
CA SER A 11 -0.77 0.59 31.45
C SER A 11 -1.17 0.96 30.02
N GLY A 12 -2.32 1.62 29.86
CA GLY A 12 -2.83 2.05 28.54
C GLY A 12 -1.92 3.03 27.80
N SER A 13 -0.83 3.50 28.42
CA SER A 13 0.21 4.34 27.82
C SER A 13 0.94 3.63 26.68
N ASP A 14 1.33 2.36 26.83
CA ASP A 14 2.05 1.63 25.78
C ASP A 14 1.17 1.44 24.54
N ARG A 15 -0.10 1.05 24.75
CA ARG A 15 -1.10 0.96 23.66
C ARG A 15 -1.37 2.31 23.00
N SER A 16 -1.39 3.40 23.77
CA SER A 16 -1.60 4.76 23.25
C SER A 16 -0.41 5.25 22.43
N LEU A 17 0.81 4.93 22.85
CA LEU A 17 2.05 5.28 22.13
C LEU A 17 2.22 4.45 20.87
N ASP A 18 1.97 3.14 20.93
CA ASP A 18 1.96 2.25 19.75
C ASP A 18 0.97 2.73 18.69
N MET A 19 -0.23 3.14 19.12
CA MET A 19 -1.25 3.67 18.19
C MET A 19 -0.83 5.00 17.58
N SER A 20 -0.12 5.85 18.34
CA SER A 20 0.42 7.13 17.86
C SER A 20 1.57 6.92 16.87
N TRP A 21 2.48 5.99 17.16
CA TRP A 21 3.57 5.62 16.27
C TRP A 21 3.07 4.99 14.99
N LYS A 22 2.13 4.04 15.08
CA LYS A 22 1.55 3.39 13.89
C LYS A 22 0.81 4.40 13.00
N GLY A 23 0.16 5.40 13.61
CA GLY A 23 -0.42 6.52 12.87
C GLY A 23 0.63 7.35 12.14
N ALA A 24 1.69 7.78 12.84
CA ALA A 24 2.78 8.54 12.25
C ALA A 24 3.48 7.77 11.11
N GLU A 25 3.71 6.47 11.30
CA GLU A 25 4.29 5.57 10.31
C GLU A 25 3.41 5.44 9.05
N ALA A 26 2.08 5.31 9.22
CA ALA A 26 1.14 5.26 8.10
C ALA A 26 1.24 6.51 7.21
N TYR A 27 1.18 7.70 7.84
CA TYR A 27 1.28 8.97 7.12
C TYR A 27 2.68 9.20 6.54
N HIS A 28 3.72 8.72 7.22
CA HIS A 28 5.09 8.75 6.68
C HIS A 28 5.17 8.00 5.35
N PHE A 29 4.68 6.75 5.29
CA PHE A 29 4.66 5.98 4.06
C PHE A 29 3.79 6.62 2.97
N LEU A 30 2.66 7.22 3.35
CA LEU A 30 1.77 7.92 2.41
C LEU A 30 2.50 9.08 1.73
N LEU A 31 3.13 9.95 2.52
CA LEU A 31 3.87 11.11 2.03
C LEU A 31 5.13 10.70 1.26
N LEU A 32 5.84 9.68 1.74
CA LEU A 32 7.04 9.17 1.08
C LEU A 32 6.73 8.60 -0.31
N ALA A 33 5.67 7.81 -0.44
CA ALA A 33 5.25 7.25 -1.73
C ALA A 33 4.87 8.35 -2.73
N GLN A 34 4.14 9.38 -2.27
CA GLN A 34 3.81 10.54 -3.11
C GLN A 34 5.08 11.28 -3.55
N ARG A 35 6.00 11.56 -2.62
CA ARG A 35 7.27 12.23 -2.93
C ARG A 35 8.09 11.44 -3.94
N GLN A 36 8.26 10.13 -3.74
CA GLN A 36 8.98 9.26 -4.67
C GLN A 36 8.35 9.29 -6.07
N LEU A 37 7.01 9.32 -6.14
CA LEU A 37 6.30 9.42 -7.42
C LEU A 37 6.58 10.75 -8.12
N TYR A 38 6.54 11.87 -7.40
CA TYR A 38 6.87 13.20 -7.94
C TYR A 38 8.34 13.33 -8.37
N ASP A 39 9.25 12.70 -7.63
CA ASP A 39 10.69 12.68 -7.93
C ASP A 39 11.04 11.71 -9.07
N GLY A 40 10.06 10.96 -9.60
CA GLY A 40 10.23 10.05 -10.73
C GLY A 40 10.71 8.64 -10.37
N TYR A 41 10.73 8.28 -9.09
CA TYR A 41 11.07 6.94 -8.60
C TYR A 41 9.82 6.05 -8.54
N GLN A 42 9.27 5.67 -9.69
CA GLN A 42 7.94 5.03 -9.75
C GLN A 42 7.91 3.64 -9.10
N GLN A 43 8.97 2.85 -9.23
CA GLN A 43 9.03 1.49 -8.65
C GLN A 43 9.11 1.54 -7.13
N GLU A 44 9.93 2.45 -6.61
CA GLU A 44 10.10 2.71 -5.19
C GLU A 44 8.82 3.28 -4.60
N ALA A 45 8.16 4.21 -5.29
CA ALA A 45 6.86 4.73 -4.90
C ALA A 45 5.81 3.62 -4.78
N MET A 46 5.76 2.69 -5.74
CA MET A 46 4.86 1.54 -5.70
C MET A 46 5.18 0.61 -4.51
N ARG A 47 6.46 0.29 -4.29
CA ARG A 47 6.89 -0.52 -3.13
C ARG A 47 6.43 0.10 -1.81
N THR A 48 6.65 1.40 -1.66
CA THR A 48 6.23 2.16 -0.47
C THR A 48 4.71 2.18 -0.35
N ALA A 49 3.98 2.41 -1.44
CA ALA A 49 2.52 2.42 -1.43
C ALA A 49 1.93 1.05 -1.04
N LEU A 50 2.55 -0.07 -1.44
CA LEU A 50 2.07 -1.41 -1.07
C LEU A 50 2.16 -1.68 0.44
N ARG A 51 3.10 -1.05 1.16
CA ARG A 51 3.16 -1.13 2.64
C ARG A 51 1.93 -0.54 3.31
N LEU A 52 1.26 0.43 2.67
CA LEU A 52 0.08 1.10 3.21
C LEU A 52 -1.10 0.14 3.46
N ARG A 53 -1.11 -1.05 2.83
CA ARG A 53 -2.13 -2.11 3.05
C ARG A 53 -2.26 -2.54 4.51
N GLU A 54 -1.21 -2.38 5.32
CA GLU A 54 -1.22 -2.72 6.76
C GLU A 54 -1.90 -1.65 7.63
N TYR A 55 -2.25 -0.50 7.04
CA TYR A 55 -2.77 0.68 7.72
C TYR A 55 -4.20 1.06 7.30
N GLU A 56 -4.98 0.10 6.75
CA GLU A 56 -6.41 0.27 6.41
C GLU A 56 -7.27 0.71 7.62
N SER A 57 -6.80 0.49 8.85
CA SER A 57 -7.48 0.92 10.07
C SER A 57 -7.25 2.40 10.42
N ILE A 58 -6.28 3.06 9.76
CA ILE A 58 -5.85 4.43 10.07
C ILE A 58 -6.13 5.35 8.88
N ILE A 59 -5.77 4.93 7.68
CA ILE A 59 -5.99 5.67 6.43
C ILE A 59 -7.09 4.96 5.65
N SER A 60 -7.93 5.74 4.97
CA SER A 60 -9.05 5.20 4.23
C SER A 60 -8.61 4.24 3.11
N ILE A 61 -9.40 3.19 2.87
CA ILE A 61 -9.18 2.26 1.74
C ILE A 61 -9.18 3.03 0.41
N GLU A 62 -10.01 4.08 0.28
CA GLU A 62 -10.04 4.95 -0.90
C GLU A 62 -8.65 5.54 -1.18
N GLU A 63 -8.02 6.18 -0.18
CA GLU A 63 -6.72 6.83 -0.35
C GLU A 63 -5.59 5.83 -0.60
N ILE A 64 -5.52 4.78 0.21
CA ILE A 64 -4.47 3.74 0.11
C ILE A 64 -4.49 3.14 -1.30
N TYR A 65 -5.64 2.65 -1.74
CA TYR A 65 -5.71 1.92 -3.01
C TYR A 65 -5.72 2.84 -4.23
N SER A 66 -6.13 4.12 -4.10
CA SER A 66 -5.92 5.11 -5.15
C SER A 66 -4.44 5.36 -5.38
N LEU A 67 -3.64 5.49 -4.31
CA LEU A 67 -2.19 5.69 -4.44
C LEU A 67 -1.48 4.44 -4.97
N ILE A 68 -1.88 3.24 -4.53
CA ILE A 68 -1.35 1.98 -5.08
C ILE A 68 -1.69 1.87 -6.57
N ALA A 69 -2.93 2.12 -6.98
CA ALA A 69 -3.34 2.06 -8.39
C ALA A 69 -2.54 3.03 -9.26
N LEU A 70 -2.33 4.26 -8.77
CA LEU A 70 -1.59 5.31 -9.47
C LEU A 70 -0.10 4.95 -9.62
N THR A 71 0.55 4.59 -8.52
CA THR A 71 1.98 4.22 -8.52
C THR A 71 2.23 2.95 -9.34
N ALA A 72 1.36 1.94 -9.24
CA ALA A 72 1.43 0.72 -10.03
C ALA A 72 1.22 0.97 -11.53
N PHE A 73 0.35 1.91 -11.89
CA PHE A 73 0.15 2.31 -13.29
C PHE A 73 1.44 2.94 -13.86
N TYR A 74 2.03 3.90 -13.14
CA TYR A 74 3.26 4.57 -13.58
C TYR A 74 4.48 3.63 -13.59
N SER A 75 4.54 2.65 -12.69
CA SER A 75 5.60 1.65 -12.64
C SER A 75 5.42 0.51 -13.65
N ARG A 76 4.30 0.50 -14.41
CA ARG A 76 3.90 -0.56 -15.37
C ARG A 76 3.60 -1.92 -14.72
N PHE A 77 3.28 -1.93 -13.43
CA PHE A 77 2.80 -3.10 -12.69
C PHE A 77 1.27 -3.19 -12.78
N TYR A 78 0.76 -3.51 -13.97
CA TYR A 78 -0.67 -3.49 -14.24
C TYR A 78 -1.46 -4.58 -13.51
N GLY A 79 -0.80 -5.66 -13.08
CA GLY A 79 -1.41 -6.68 -12.23
C GLY A 79 -1.70 -6.14 -10.82
N GLN A 80 -0.76 -5.42 -10.22
CA GLN A 80 -0.99 -4.72 -8.94
C GLN A 80 -2.03 -3.60 -9.09
N CYS A 81 -1.96 -2.84 -10.19
CA CYS A 81 -2.95 -1.81 -10.52
C CYS A 81 -4.37 -2.40 -10.55
N SER A 82 -4.57 -3.55 -11.23
CA SER A 82 -5.87 -4.22 -11.31
C SER A 82 -6.38 -4.69 -9.95
N LYS A 83 -5.52 -5.31 -9.13
CA LYS A 83 -5.89 -5.70 -7.75
C LYS A 83 -6.37 -4.50 -6.92
N ALA A 84 -5.72 -3.35 -7.08
CA ALA A 84 -6.12 -2.13 -6.40
C ALA A 84 -7.49 -1.62 -6.87
N PHE A 85 -7.73 -1.60 -8.18
CA PHE A 85 -9.05 -1.27 -8.74
C PHE A 85 -10.15 -2.22 -8.23
N ILE A 86 -9.90 -3.54 -8.19
CA ILE A 86 -10.87 -4.51 -7.66
C ILE A 86 -11.21 -4.21 -6.19
N LYS A 87 -10.22 -3.88 -5.36
CA LYS A 87 -10.45 -3.50 -3.96
C LYS A 87 -11.28 -2.22 -3.86
N LEU A 88 -10.97 -1.20 -4.67
CA LEU A 88 -11.73 0.06 -4.70
C LEU A 88 -13.19 -0.18 -5.12
N GLN A 89 -13.44 -1.01 -6.12
CA GLN A 89 -14.80 -1.32 -6.60
C GLN A 89 -15.65 -2.04 -5.55
N ASN A 90 -15.01 -2.88 -4.73
CA ASN A 90 -15.66 -3.60 -3.63
C ASN A 90 -15.74 -2.80 -2.32
N CYS A 91 -15.24 -1.56 -2.31
CA CYS A 91 -15.21 -0.73 -1.12
C CYS A 91 -16.59 -0.12 -0.84
N THR A 92 -17.20 -0.47 0.30
CA THR A 92 -18.54 0.00 0.69
C THR A 92 -18.58 1.44 1.18
N SER A 93 -17.43 2.04 1.49
CA SER A 93 -17.36 3.45 1.94
C SER A 93 -17.47 4.46 0.79
N LEU A 94 -17.41 4.00 -0.46
CA LEU A 94 -17.51 4.85 -1.63
C LEU A 94 -18.97 5.05 -2.05
N SER A 95 -19.31 6.28 -2.43
CA SER A 95 -20.60 6.56 -3.06
C SER A 95 -20.74 5.80 -4.39
N GLU A 96 -21.96 5.42 -4.77
CA GLU A 96 -22.24 4.77 -6.06
C GLU A 96 -21.70 5.57 -7.25
N ALA A 97 -21.77 6.90 -7.20
CA ALA A 97 -21.22 7.77 -8.23
C ALA A 97 -19.70 7.60 -8.40
N LYS A 98 -18.93 7.67 -7.31
CA LYS A 98 -17.48 7.42 -7.33
C LYS A 98 -17.14 6.02 -7.83
N THR A 99 -17.86 4.99 -7.36
CA THR A 99 -17.64 3.60 -7.80
C THR A 99 -17.86 3.46 -9.31
N LYS A 100 -18.87 4.13 -9.86
CA LYS A 100 -19.11 4.17 -11.31
C LYS A 100 -17.97 4.83 -12.10
N GLU A 101 -17.42 5.93 -11.59
CA GLU A 101 -16.25 6.58 -12.22
C GLU A 101 -15.00 5.70 -12.15
N ILE A 102 -14.76 5.01 -11.03
CA ILE A 102 -13.66 4.06 -10.87
C ILE A 102 -13.80 2.88 -11.84
N ASN A 103 -15.02 2.34 -12.01
CA ASN A 103 -15.31 1.28 -12.98
C ASN A 103 -15.01 1.73 -14.42
N LYS A 104 -15.46 2.95 -14.78
CA LYS A 104 -15.19 3.53 -16.09
C LYS A 104 -13.70 3.73 -16.34
N LEU A 105 -12.96 4.21 -15.32
CA LEU A 105 -11.52 4.39 -15.40
C LEU A 105 -10.78 3.05 -15.56
N ALA A 106 -11.17 2.03 -14.78
CA ALA A 106 -10.59 0.69 -14.88
C ALA A 106 -10.75 0.11 -16.30
N LEU A 107 -11.94 0.24 -16.90
CA LEU A 107 -12.19 -0.18 -18.29
C LEU A 107 -11.30 0.59 -19.28
N ALA A 108 -11.16 1.90 -19.12
CA ALA A 108 -10.32 2.72 -20.00
C ALA A 108 -8.83 2.36 -19.92
N VAL A 109 -8.36 1.95 -18.74
CA VAL A 109 -6.98 1.51 -18.52
C VAL A 109 -6.76 0.10 -19.10
N PHE A 110 -7.57 -0.88 -18.68
CA PHE A 110 -7.32 -2.29 -18.98
C PHE A 110 -7.74 -2.73 -20.40
N THR A 111 -8.44 -1.87 -21.14
CA THR A 111 -8.59 -2.04 -22.60
C THR A 111 -7.29 -1.76 -23.37
N ARG A 112 -6.36 -0.99 -22.78
CA ARG A 112 -5.07 -0.62 -23.38
C ARG A 112 -3.90 -1.39 -22.80
N TYR A 113 -3.97 -1.73 -21.52
CA TYR A 113 -2.88 -2.36 -20.78
C TYR A 113 -3.35 -3.68 -20.20
N THR A 114 -2.70 -4.78 -20.58
CA THR A 114 -3.00 -6.09 -20.01
C THR A 114 -2.65 -6.10 -18.52
N PRO A 115 -3.52 -6.59 -17.61
CA PRO A 115 -3.27 -6.64 -16.16
C PRO A 115 -2.23 -7.70 -15.76
N ALA A 116 -1.00 -7.54 -16.23
CA ALA A 116 0.12 -8.41 -15.92
C ALA A 116 1.27 -7.56 -15.34
N ASP A 117 1.92 -8.12 -14.32
CA ASP A 117 3.15 -7.54 -13.77
C ASP A 117 4.35 -8.03 -14.59
N PRO A 118 5.40 -7.20 -14.76
CA PRO A 118 6.69 -7.66 -15.27
C PRO A 118 7.17 -8.89 -14.48
N GLY A 119 7.76 -9.87 -15.18
CA GLY A 119 8.25 -11.10 -14.55
C GLY A 119 9.26 -10.85 -13.42
N LYS A 120 9.56 -11.91 -12.64
CA LYS A 120 10.36 -11.90 -11.39
C LYS A 120 11.74 -11.21 -11.46
N SER A 121 12.22 -10.82 -12.65
CA SER A 121 13.49 -10.12 -12.84
C SER A 121 13.47 -8.64 -12.47
N GLY A 122 12.28 -8.01 -12.43
CA GLY A 122 12.22 -6.55 -12.23
C GLY A 122 12.58 -6.09 -10.82
N LEU A 123 12.34 -6.93 -9.80
CA LEU A 123 12.30 -6.49 -8.40
C LEU A 123 12.73 -7.57 -7.39
N SER A 124 13.34 -8.68 -7.81
CA SER A 124 13.89 -9.64 -6.85
C SER A 124 15.20 -9.12 -6.27
N SER A 125 15.12 -8.31 -5.21
CA SER A 125 16.29 -8.01 -4.36
C SER A 125 16.80 -9.34 -3.78
N PRO A 126 18.05 -9.75 -4.05
CA PRO A 126 18.58 -10.99 -3.49
C PRO A 126 18.70 -10.84 -1.97
N CYS A 127 18.27 -11.86 -1.24
CA CYS A 127 18.44 -11.89 0.21
C CYS A 127 19.94 -11.75 0.56
N PRO A 128 20.34 -10.77 1.39
CA PRO A 128 21.75 -10.56 1.74
C PRO A 128 22.34 -11.73 2.54
N SER A 129 21.51 -12.61 3.11
CA SER A 129 21.96 -13.78 3.88
C SER A 129 22.04 -15.08 3.07
N CYS A 130 21.26 -15.25 1.99
CA CYS A 130 21.19 -16.53 1.27
C CYS A 130 21.09 -16.42 -0.26
N GLY A 131 21.03 -15.21 -0.83
CA GLY A 131 20.96 -14.98 -2.27
C GLY A 131 19.64 -15.38 -2.93
N ALA A 132 18.68 -15.95 -2.19
CA ALA A 132 17.36 -16.28 -2.72
C ALA A 132 16.59 -15.01 -3.10
N GLY A 133 15.78 -15.10 -4.15
CA GLY A 133 14.91 -14.01 -4.55
C GLY A 133 13.77 -13.82 -3.56
N CYS A 134 13.74 -12.68 -2.87
CA CYS A 134 12.64 -12.33 -1.99
C CYS A 134 11.46 -11.81 -2.81
N LYS A 135 10.27 -12.37 -2.58
CA LYS A 135 9.01 -11.73 -2.99
C LYS A 135 8.86 -10.48 -2.12
N GLU A 136 8.91 -9.31 -2.74
CA GLU A 136 8.99 -8.06 -1.98
C GLU A 136 7.64 -7.62 -1.36
N TRP A 137 6.49 -8.18 -1.78
CA TRP A 137 5.15 -7.68 -1.35
C TRP A 137 3.96 -8.64 -1.47
N ASP A 138 4.13 -9.95 -1.26
CA ASP A 138 2.97 -10.87 -1.14
C ASP A 138 2.41 -10.91 0.28
#